data_AF-V5DWB5-F1
#
_entry.id   AF-V5DWB5-F1
#
_cell.length_a   1.000
_cell.length_b   1.000
_cell.length_c   1.000
_cell.angle_alpha   90.00
_cell.angle_beta   90.00
_cell.angle_gamma   90.00
#
_symmetry.space_group_name_H-M   'P 1'
#
loop_
_entity.id
_entity.type
_entity.pdbx_description
1 polymer ?
#
loop_
_entity_poly.entity_id
_entity_poly.type
_entity_poly.pdbx_seq_one_letter_code
_entity_poly.pdbx_strand_id
1 'polypeptide(L)' 'MGISVTKLLIVLVIIVVIFGTKRLKNVGGDLGAAIKSFRNAMSEEEEKGAAKPSEEKPIDGEVTSKKDDNG' A
#
# COMPACT_ATOMS: atom_id res chain seq x y z
N MET A 1 -30.72 -7.53 -16.35
CA MET A 1 -30.74 -6.74 -15.09
C MET A 1 -29.34 -6.76 -14.50
N GLY A 2 -28.45 -5.87 -14.95
CA GLY A 2 -27.03 -5.86 -14.54
C GLY A 2 -26.82 -5.36 -13.12
N ILE A 3 -25.61 -5.61 -12.61
CA ILE A 3 -25.11 -4.98 -11.39
C ILE A 3 -24.95 -3.49 -11.69
N SER A 4 -25.91 -2.68 -11.23
CA SER A 4 -25.83 -1.24 -11.33
C SER A 4 -25.00 -0.68 -10.18
N VAL A 5 -24.22 0.37 -10.44
CA VAL A 5 -23.39 1.07 -9.45
C VAL A 5 -24.21 1.46 -8.21
N THR A 6 -25.47 1.88 -8.40
CA THR A 6 -26.39 2.21 -7.29
C THR A 6 -26.65 1.01 -6.36
N LYS A 7 -26.73 -0.21 -6.91
CA LYS A 7 -26.95 -1.42 -6.10
C LYS A 7 -25.70 -1.76 -5.28
N LEU A 8 -24.51 -1.60 -5.86
CA LEU A 8 -23.24 -1.83 -5.16
C LEU A 8 -23.06 -0.86 -3.98
N LEU A 9 -23.45 0.41 -4.14
CA LEU A 9 -23.39 1.39 -3.05
C LEU A 9 -24.32 1.01 -1.88
N ILE A 10 -25.54 0.56 -2.15
CA ILE A 10 -26.47 0.13 -1.11
C ILE A 10 -25.90 -1.06 -0.33
N VAL A 11 -25.35 -2.06 -1.04
CA VAL A 11 -24.73 -3.23 -0.39
C VAL A 11 -23.50 -2.81 0.43
N LEU A 12 -22.67 -1.91 -0.09
CA LEU A 12 -21.51 -1.39 0.63
C LEU A 12 -21.91 -0.72 1.95
N VAL A 13 -22.96 0.10 1.94
CA VAL A 13 -23.48 0.75 3.15
C VAL A 13 -23.91 -0.29 4.19
N ILE A 14 -24.60 -1.35 3.79
CA ILE A 14 -25.03 -2.42 4.70
C ILE A 14 -23.82 -3.10 5.34
N ILE A 15 -22.78 -3.43 4.56
CA ILE A 15 -21.54 -4.03 5.07
C ILE A 15 -20.87 -3.09 6.09
N VAL A 16 -20.78 -1.79 5.77
CA VAL A 16 -20.20 -0.79 6.68
C VAL A 16 -20.98 -0.70 8.00
N VAL A 17 -22.31 -0.81 7.96
CA VAL A 17 -23.16 -0.80 9.16
C VAL A 17 -22.94 -2.06 10.01
N ILE A 18 -22.83 -3.25 9.39
CA ILE A 18 -22.62 -4.52 10.10
C ILE A 18 -21.23 -4.56 10.75
N PHE A 19 -20.19 -4.22 10.01
CA PHE A 19 -18.80 -4.34 10.48
C PHE A 19 -18.31 -3.10 11.24
N GLY A 20 -18.97 -1.96 11.04
CA GLY A 20 -18.54 -0.65 11.53
C GLY A 20 -17.32 -0.10 10.77
N THR A 21 -17.18 1.22 10.75
CA THR A 21 -16.08 1.91 10.07
C THR A 21 -14.72 1.63 10.71
N LYS A 22 -14.67 1.31 12.01
CA LYS A 22 -13.41 1.06 12.75
C LYS A 22 -12.72 -0.23 12.29
N ARG A 23 -13.48 -1.31 12.08
CA ARG A 23 -12.93 -2.58 11.55
C ARG A 23 -12.55 -2.43 10.09
N LEU A 24 -13.39 -1.77 9.30
CA LEU A 24 -13.12 -1.52 7.88
C LEU A 24 -11.89 -0.62 7.67
N LYS A 25 -11.65 0.37 8.54
CA LYS A 25 -10.44 1.21 8.47
C LYS A 25 -9.17 0.43 8.81
N ASN A 26 -9.22 -0.40 9.85
CA ASN A 26 -8.06 -1.20 10.25
C ASN A 26 -7.69 -2.20 9.13
N VAL A 27 -8.65 -2.97 8.62
CA VAL A 27 -8.41 -3.97 7.56
C VAL A 27 -8.19 -3.29 6.19
N GLY A 28 -8.91 -2.21 5.90
CA GLY A 28 -8.79 -1.47 4.66
C GLY A 28 -7.49 -0.68 4.52
N GLY A 29 -6.85 -0.30 5.63
CA GLY A 29 -5.52 0.31 5.61
C GLY A 29 -4.47 -0.66 5.07
N ASP A 30 -4.44 -1.89 5.60
CA ASP A 30 -3.47 -2.91 5.21
C ASP A 30 -3.70 -3.38 3.77
N LEU A 31 -4.96 -3.67 3.41
CA LEU A 31 -5.34 -4.05 2.05
C LEU A 31 -5.08 -2.91 1.06
N GLY A 32 -5.37 -1.67 1.45
CA GLY A 32 -5.13 -0.49 0.63
C GLY A 32 -3.64 -0.26 0.38
N ALA A 33 -2.79 -0.49 1.37
CA ALA A 33 -1.33 -0.42 1.21
C ALA A 33 -0.82 -1.49 0.23
N ALA A 34 -1.29 -2.74 0.36
CA ALA A 34 -0.92 -3.82 -0.55
C ALA A 34 -1.37 -3.55 -2.00
N ILE A 35 -2.61 -3.11 -2.20
CA ILE A 35 -3.15 -2.76 -3.52
C ILE A 35 -2.42 -1.55 -4.12
N LYS A 36 -2.03 -0.57 -3.29
CA LYS A 36 -1.25 0.59 -3.74
C LYS A 36 0.13 0.17 -4.24
N SER A 37 0.84 -0.67 -3.51
CA SER A 37 2.15 -1.20 -3.95
C SER A 37 2.01 -2.03 -5.22
N PHE A 38 0.96 -2.85 -5.33
CA PHE A 38 0.68 -3.63 -6.53
C PHE A 38 0.38 -2.75 -7.75
N ARG A 39 -0.47 -1.72 -7.59
CA ARG A 39 -0.75 -0.75 -8.66
C ARG A 39 0.51 0.01 -9.07
N ASN A 40 1.33 0.43 -8.12
CA ASN A 40 2.57 1.13 -8.43
C ASN A 40 3.55 0.24 -9.20
N ALA A 41 3.73 -1.02 -8.79
CA ALA A 41 4.60 -1.96 -9.51
C ALA A 41 4.09 -2.24 -10.94
N MET A 42 2.78 -2.40 -11.12
CA MET A 42 2.18 -2.54 -12.46
C MET A 42 2.37 -1.28 -13.31
N SER A 43 2.16 -0.09 -12.74
CA SER A 43 2.39 1.17 -13.47
C SER A 43 3.87 1.40 -13.77
N GLU A 44 4.78 0.98 -12.90
CA GLU A 44 6.23 1.03 -13.16
C GLU A 44 6.67 0.05 -14.24
N GLU A 45 6.03 -1.13 -14.36
CA GLU A 45 6.24 -2.05 -15.48
C GLU A 45 5.69 -1.50 -16.80
N GLU A 46 4.53 -0.84 -16.77
CA GLU A 46 3.96 -0.14 -17.93
C GLU A 46 4.84 1.06 -18.36
N GLU A 47 5.40 1.82 -17.41
CA GLU A 47 6.33 2.93 -17.69
C GLU A 47 7.76 2.48 -18.03
N LYS A 48 8.23 1.31 -17.56
CA LYS A 48 9.55 0.75 -17.94
C LYS A 48 9.62 0.28 -19.39
N GLY A 49 8.50 0.21 -20.11
CA GLY A 49 8.48 0.18 -21.58
C GLY A 49 8.96 1.50 -22.24
N ALA A 50 9.05 2.59 -21.47
CA ALA A 50 9.45 3.93 -21.91
C ALA A 50 10.38 4.62 -20.88
N ALA A 51 11.58 4.07 -20.69
CA ALA A 51 12.80 4.71 -20.17
C ALA A 51 12.68 5.72 -18.99
N LYS A 52 13.21 5.34 -17.81
CA LYS A 52 14.13 6.16 -16.98
C LYS A 52 14.78 5.34 -15.84
N PRO A 53 16.06 5.56 -15.50
CA PRO A 53 16.72 4.94 -14.36
C PRO A 53 16.31 5.64 -13.06
N SER A 54 15.83 4.88 -12.08
CA SER A 54 15.46 5.37 -10.75
C SER A 54 16.69 5.56 -9.85
N GLU A 55 16.86 6.76 -9.32
CA GLU A 55 17.80 7.13 -8.26
C GLU A 55 17.62 6.24 -7.02
N GLU A 56 18.68 5.52 -6.63
CA GLU A 56 18.82 4.96 -5.28
C GLU A 56 19.03 6.10 -4.29
N LYS A 57 18.09 6.29 -3.35
CA LYS A 57 18.37 7.04 -2.12
C LYS A 57 19.13 6.10 -1.18
N PRO A 58 20.32 6.49 -0.67
CA PRO A 58 21.07 5.64 0.24
C PRO A 58 20.29 5.44 1.54
N ILE A 59 20.25 4.19 1.96
CA ILE A 59 19.75 3.71 3.25
C ILE A 59 20.81 4.08 4.29
N ASP A 60 20.58 5.15 5.05
CA ASP A 60 21.38 5.47 6.25
C ASP A 60 21.08 4.43 7.33
N GLY A 61 21.81 3.31 7.27
CA GLY A 61 21.90 2.32 8.32
C GLY A 61 22.91 2.77 9.36
N GLU A 62 22.45 3.39 10.44
CA GLU A 62 23.24 3.60 11.66
C GLU A 62 23.62 2.24 12.25
N VAL A 63 24.85 1.79 11.99
CA VAL A 63 25.48 0.65 12.67
C VAL A 63 26.26 1.20 13.87
N THR A 64 25.61 1.30 15.03
CA THR A 64 26.33 1.45 16.31
C THR A 64 26.84 0.07 16.75
N SER A 65 28.00 -0.31 16.22
CA SER A 65 28.82 -1.36 16.83
C SER A 65 30.29 -1.10 16.52
N LYS A 66 30.96 -0.48 17.48
CA LYS A 66 32.30 -0.81 17.97
C LYS A 66 32.67 0.16 19.09
N LYS A 67 32.74 -0.35 20.32
CA LYS A 67 33.55 0.25 21.38
C LYS A 67 34.44 -0.86 21.91
N ASP A 68 35.49 -1.13 21.14
CA ASP A 68 36.61 -1.96 21.56
C ASP A 68 37.76 -1.03 21.96
N ASP A 69 38.09 -1.11 23.25
CA ASP A 69 39.41 -1.11 23.87
C ASP A 69 40.50 -0.12 23.41
N ASN A 70 40.83 0.79 24.34
CA ASN A 70 42.03 1.61 24.32
C ASN A 70 43.09 0.99 25.24
N GLY A 71 44.16 0.46 24.64
CA GLY A 71 45.46 0.21 25.27
C GLY A 71 46.48 1.20 24.75
#